data_AF-A0AAV3AP14-F1
#
_entry.id   AF-A0AAV3AP14-F1
#
_cell.length_a   1.000
_cell.length_b   1.000
_cell.length_c   1.000
_cell.angle_alpha   90.00
_cell.angle_beta   90.00
_cell.angle_gamma   90.00
#
_symmetry.space_group_name_H-M   'P 1'
#
loop_
_entity.id
_entity.type
_entity.pdbx_description
1 polymer ?
#
loop_
_entity_poly.entity_id
_entity_poly.type
_entity_poly.pdbx_seq_one_letter_code
_entity_poly.pdbx_strand_id
1 'polypeptide(L)'
;MQFVTTFMEIPSPLGCQLELILHGIDCCAAGNVTIRGTSFVQSFTLQKGEVVNLILPSSAMLNGSSVSPSGVIVILSNSSISVISKVLGTGDYDWSYVYPVDLLDKQYYIITPNSAFPLNAQFAIVSLDKATSVTATINGGSFTFQGRSWTSGSSISFQLLPFQGAQFQLLGGDLSGSYIQATEPIAVLSGHQSYRKYPTYSYGYTFEQLLPVSSWGRTFVVPPLSIQPRKNDEIWVMASQGTNVKVYNESVEVGSASLSRGGLFVQPISASGLWINADHDVMVMYVCSGSPNITSLKPFMSIVLAVYNLETSQVLHAPSNLITNLLMVTVSDQMAGIAVDGILFPTNVTWNDNTFKTLKYSWVEVTISPNSHYIQQLWNKDIWVMSYSFPGNVMSLPSVGNSLLSFNFYGGALDCDCQNQQNSNQYKTSVFTRSLSTPTCRNDEVPDIFMVPIALSWWDALRYCRQHFTDLFSVPDGTIQNLMATTMEQAGFTDTEMWIGLRRHKVWGYLYWTDGEPPNYLNWGDGEPNDPQNNMCTLISLNKNFTWNAKCCSTKLRFICY
;
A
#
# COMPACT_ATOMS: atom_id res chain seq x y z
N MET A 1 14.87 -3.69 1.28
CA MET A 1 13.48 -3.62 1.74
C MET A 1 13.21 -4.63 2.83
N GLN A 2 12.28 -4.31 3.72
CA GLN A 2 11.85 -5.19 4.80
C GLN A 2 10.33 -5.18 4.89
N PHE A 3 9.76 -6.35 5.17
CA PHE A 3 8.34 -6.54 5.41
C PHE A 3 8.17 -7.37 6.69
N VAL A 4 7.13 -7.07 7.45
CA VAL A 4 6.80 -7.79 8.69
C VAL A 4 5.31 -8.07 8.71
N THR A 5 4.94 -9.32 8.95
CA THR A 5 3.54 -9.75 9.01
C THR A 5 3.39 -10.99 9.88
N THR A 6 2.18 -11.53 9.97
CA THR A 6 1.84 -12.77 10.68
C THR A 6 0.55 -13.35 10.12
N PHE A 7 0.21 -14.60 10.44
CA PHE A 7 -1.15 -15.09 10.28
C PHE A 7 -1.89 -15.04 11.62
N MET A 8 -3.16 -14.63 11.60
CA MET A 8 -4.04 -14.73 12.77
C MET A 8 -4.65 -16.12 12.86
N GLU A 9 -5.04 -16.54 14.05
CA GLU A 9 -5.52 -17.90 14.31
C GLU A 9 -6.73 -18.28 13.45
N ILE A 10 -6.66 -19.49 12.90
CA ILE A 10 -7.74 -20.16 12.17
C ILE A 10 -8.28 -21.29 13.07
N PRO A 11 -9.61 -21.41 13.32
CA PRO A 11 -10.18 -22.37 14.26
C PRO A 11 -9.88 -23.86 13.99
N SER A 12 -9.62 -24.23 12.73
CA SER A 12 -9.30 -25.61 12.34
C SER A 12 -8.16 -25.61 11.31
N PRO A 13 -6.90 -25.45 11.73
CA PRO A 13 -5.79 -25.31 10.80
C PRO A 13 -5.39 -26.61 10.10
N LEU A 14 -5.99 -27.76 10.46
CA LEU A 14 -5.72 -29.03 9.77
C LEU A 14 -6.17 -28.93 8.32
N GLY A 15 -5.21 -29.01 7.39
CA GLY A 15 -5.45 -28.82 5.96
C GLY A 15 -5.42 -27.36 5.50
N CYS A 16 -5.06 -26.42 6.39
CA CYS A 16 -4.72 -25.05 6.01
C CYS A 16 -3.23 -24.94 5.65
N GLN A 17 -2.94 -24.27 4.55
CA GLN A 17 -1.64 -23.98 3.99
C GLN A 17 -1.47 -22.46 4.00
N LEU A 18 -0.43 -22.01 4.68
CA LEU A 18 -0.04 -20.61 4.76
C LEU A 18 0.99 -20.35 3.67
N GLU A 19 0.82 -19.29 2.89
CA GLU A 19 1.71 -18.97 1.79
C GLU A 19 2.13 -17.51 1.83
N LEU A 20 3.37 -17.24 1.41
CA LEU A 20 3.75 -15.95 0.88
C LEU A 20 3.88 -16.04 -0.64
N ILE A 21 3.30 -15.08 -1.35
CA ILE A 21 3.57 -14.88 -2.75
C ILE A 21 4.50 -13.68 -2.83
N LEU A 22 5.72 -13.93 -3.31
CA LEU A 22 6.74 -12.92 -3.52
C LEU A 22 6.83 -12.65 -5.01
N HIS A 23 6.82 -11.39 -5.40
CA HIS A 23 6.99 -10.99 -6.78
C HIS A 23 8.18 -10.05 -6.95
N GLY A 24 9.05 -10.37 -7.91
CA GLY A 24 10.21 -9.56 -8.26
C GLY A 24 9.79 -8.32 -9.03
N ILE A 25 9.89 -7.15 -8.40
CA ILE A 25 9.66 -5.87 -9.09
C ILE A 25 10.88 -5.47 -9.90
N ASP A 26 12.05 -5.57 -9.29
CA ASP A 26 13.34 -5.33 -9.93
C ASP A 26 14.01 -6.65 -10.32
N CYS A 27 14.99 -6.58 -11.23
CA CYS A 27 15.79 -7.75 -11.54
C CYS A 27 16.71 -8.12 -10.38
N CYS A 28 16.94 -9.43 -10.20
CA CYS A 28 17.91 -9.97 -9.24
C CYS A 28 17.60 -9.71 -7.76
N ALA A 29 16.31 -9.55 -7.41
CA ALA A 29 15.90 -9.46 -6.02
C ALA A 29 16.22 -10.78 -5.30
N ALA A 30 16.97 -10.71 -4.20
CA ALA A 30 17.35 -11.84 -3.39
C ALA A 30 17.17 -11.52 -1.92
N GLY A 31 16.81 -12.53 -1.15
CA GLY A 31 16.39 -12.30 0.21
C GLY A 31 16.12 -13.56 0.99
N ASN A 32 15.55 -13.37 2.16
CA ASN A 32 15.10 -14.46 3.01
C ASN A 32 13.78 -14.14 3.69
N VAL A 33 13.05 -15.21 3.98
CA VAL A 33 11.88 -15.23 4.83
C VAL A 33 12.25 -15.99 6.09
N THR A 34 11.99 -15.40 7.25
CA THR A 34 12.21 -16.03 8.55
C THR A 34 10.95 -15.99 9.39
N ILE A 35 10.73 -17.02 10.20
CA ILE A 35 9.67 -17.02 11.21
C ILE A 35 10.33 -16.94 12.58
N ARG A 36 10.12 -15.81 13.25
CA ARG A 36 10.74 -15.50 14.54
C ARG A 36 10.22 -16.47 15.61
N GLY A 37 11.09 -16.80 16.56
CA GLY A 37 10.84 -17.84 17.55
C GLY A 37 10.93 -19.28 17.00
N THR A 38 11.39 -19.47 15.75
CA THR A 38 11.58 -20.79 15.12
C THR A 38 12.92 -20.87 14.39
N SER A 39 13.29 -22.06 13.90
CA SER A 39 14.45 -22.26 13.02
C SER A 39 14.12 -22.10 11.52
N PHE A 40 12.91 -21.69 11.16
CA PHE A 40 12.50 -21.55 9.76
C PHE A 40 13.22 -20.36 9.10
N VAL A 41 13.97 -20.67 8.05
CA VAL A 41 14.61 -19.71 7.15
C VAL A 41 14.47 -20.25 5.73
N GLN A 42 13.94 -19.45 4.82
CA GLN A 42 13.82 -19.79 3.41
C GLN A 42 14.37 -18.64 2.58
N SER A 43 15.43 -18.91 1.82
CA SER A 43 15.97 -17.95 0.86
C SER A 43 15.16 -17.95 -0.43
N PHE A 44 15.13 -16.81 -1.10
CA PHE A 44 14.54 -16.66 -2.43
C PHE A 44 15.45 -15.83 -3.33
N THR A 45 15.26 -16.00 -4.64
CA THR A 45 15.78 -15.13 -5.68
C THR A 45 14.68 -14.96 -6.71
N LEU A 46 14.50 -13.74 -7.20
CA LEU A 46 13.44 -13.32 -8.09
C LEU A 46 14.05 -12.45 -9.19
N GLN A 47 13.75 -12.80 -10.43
CA GLN A 47 13.89 -11.91 -11.57
C GLN A 47 12.71 -10.94 -11.65
N LYS A 48 12.86 -9.88 -12.45
CA LYS A 48 11.76 -8.95 -12.73
C LYS A 48 10.59 -9.71 -13.36
N GLY A 49 9.39 -9.57 -12.79
CA GLY A 49 8.19 -10.28 -13.25
C GLY A 49 8.05 -11.70 -12.69
N GLU A 50 9.09 -12.24 -12.02
CA GLU A 50 9.05 -13.60 -11.47
C GLU A 50 8.18 -13.65 -10.22
N VAL A 51 7.50 -14.77 -10.01
CA VAL A 51 6.76 -15.06 -8.79
C VAL A 51 7.24 -16.34 -8.14
N VAL A 52 7.44 -16.27 -6.83
CA VAL A 52 7.75 -17.40 -5.98
C VAL A 52 6.66 -17.53 -4.93
N ASN A 53 6.06 -18.72 -4.85
CA ASN A 53 5.13 -19.11 -3.81
C ASN A 53 5.89 -19.88 -2.73
N LEU A 54 5.95 -19.33 -1.52
CA LEU A 54 6.60 -19.95 -0.37
C LEU A 54 5.55 -20.51 0.58
N ILE A 55 5.56 -21.83 0.75
CA ILE A 55 4.72 -22.52 1.73
C ILE A 55 5.35 -22.35 3.11
N LEU A 56 4.56 -21.86 4.07
CA LEU A 56 4.98 -21.63 5.44
C LEU A 56 4.42 -22.71 6.38
N PRO A 57 5.19 -23.11 7.41
CA PRO A 57 4.69 -23.99 8.46
C PRO A 57 3.61 -23.29 9.32
N SER A 58 2.80 -24.07 10.01
CA SER A 58 1.77 -23.57 10.93
C SER A 58 2.33 -22.71 12.08
N SER A 59 3.64 -22.79 12.36
CA SER A 59 4.33 -21.90 13.31
C SER A 59 4.40 -20.44 12.87
N ALA A 60 3.96 -20.11 11.64
CA ALA A 60 3.78 -18.74 11.15
C ALA A 60 2.46 -18.08 11.63
N MET A 61 1.63 -18.82 12.37
CA MET A 61 0.32 -18.37 12.85
C MET A 61 0.36 -18.07 14.34
N LEU A 62 -0.28 -16.97 14.75
CA LEU A 62 -0.56 -16.68 16.16
C LEU A 62 -1.69 -17.57 16.68
N ASN A 63 -1.72 -17.75 18.00
CA ASN A 63 -2.72 -18.59 18.65
C ASN A 63 -3.19 -17.95 19.96
N GLY A 64 -4.51 -17.88 20.13
CA GLY A 64 -5.21 -17.33 21.28
C GLY A 64 -5.08 -15.82 21.44
N SER A 65 -5.75 -15.28 22.45
CA SER A 65 -5.65 -13.87 22.84
C SER A 65 -4.47 -13.62 23.79
N SER A 66 -3.25 -13.55 23.26
CA SER A 66 -2.05 -13.30 24.07
C SER A 66 -0.90 -12.71 23.27
N VAL A 67 0.18 -12.33 23.97
CA VAL A 67 1.48 -12.02 23.34
C VAL A 67 2.19 -13.33 23.03
N SER A 68 2.76 -13.41 21.83
CA SER A 68 3.52 -14.56 21.34
C SER A 68 4.95 -14.14 20.97
N PRO A 69 5.97 -14.89 21.40
CA PRO A 69 7.35 -14.72 20.95
C PRO A 69 7.61 -15.34 19.56
N SER A 70 6.61 -15.97 18.95
CA SER A 70 6.70 -16.69 17.68
C SER A 70 5.53 -16.37 16.75
N GLY A 71 5.63 -16.77 15.48
CA GLY A 71 4.58 -16.52 14.48
C GLY A 71 4.80 -15.24 13.66
N VAL A 72 5.75 -14.39 14.06
CA VAL A 72 6.10 -13.20 13.29
C VAL A 72 6.98 -13.57 12.10
N ILE A 73 6.53 -13.20 10.91
CA ILE A 73 7.22 -13.43 9.65
C ILE A 73 7.97 -12.15 9.29
N VAL A 74 9.27 -12.28 9.02
CA VAL A 74 10.13 -11.19 8.55
C VAL A 74 10.65 -11.56 7.17
N ILE A 75 10.40 -10.69 6.19
CA ILE A 75 10.90 -10.82 4.82
C ILE A 75 11.92 -9.72 4.61
N LEU A 76 13.14 -10.09 4.25
CA LEU A 76 14.19 -9.17 3.85
C LEU A 76 14.48 -9.38 2.38
N SER A 77 14.56 -8.28 1.63
CA SER A 77 14.93 -8.28 0.22
C SER A 77 15.99 -7.21 -0.02
N ASN A 78 17.00 -7.50 -0.84
CA ASN A 78 17.99 -6.52 -1.26
C ASN A 78 17.47 -5.56 -2.35
N SER A 79 16.36 -5.90 -3.02
CA SER A 79 15.76 -5.12 -4.11
C SER A 79 14.24 -5.05 -3.97
N SER A 80 13.58 -4.27 -4.83
CA SER A 80 12.13 -4.11 -4.77
C SER A 80 11.40 -5.40 -5.07
N ILE A 81 10.47 -5.74 -4.18
CA ILE A 81 9.53 -6.85 -4.33
C ILE A 81 8.16 -6.41 -3.81
N SER A 82 7.11 -7.07 -4.27
CA SER A 82 5.83 -7.05 -3.56
C SER A 82 5.63 -8.36 -2.80
N VAL A 83 4.94 -8.26 -1.67
CA VAL A 83 4.71 -9.39 -0.76
C VAL A 83 3.24 -9.51 -0.45
N ILE A 84 2.77 -10.74 -0.54
CA ILE A 84 1.38 -11.10 -0.36
C ILE A 84 1.34 -12.23 0.64
N SER A 85 0.49 -12.11 1.65
CA SER A 85 0.17 -13.19 2.56
C SER A 85 -1.11 -13.87 2.10
N LYS A 86 -1.14 -15.19 2.19
CA LYS A 86 -2.25 -16.00 1.67
C LYS A 86 -2.51 -17.20 2.57
N VAL A 87 -3.79 -17.46 2.80
CA VAL A 87 -4.30 -18.64 3.50
C VAL A 87 -5.06 -19.51 2.49
N LEU A 88 -4.75 -20.80 2.49
CA LEU A 88 -5.44 -21.83 1.70
C LEU A 88 -5.93 -22.95 2.62
N GLY A 89 -7.23 -23.04 2.91
CA GLY A 89 -7.81 -24.10 3.75
C GLY A 89 -8.90 -24.89 3.06
N THR A 90 -9.39 -25.96 3.68
CA THR A 90 -10.56 -26.71 3.18
C THR A 90 -11.84 -25.88 3.29
N GLY A 91 -12.03 -24.95 2.35
CA GLY A 91 -13.22 -24.10 2.25
C GLY A 91 -13.04 -22.65 2.73
N ASP A 92 -11.87 -22.28 3.24
CA ASP A 92 -11.51 -20.93 3.69
C ASP A 92 -10.22 -20.48 3.02
N TYR A 93 -10.25 -19.30 2.40
CA TYR A 93 -9.15 -18.78 1.61
C TYR A 93 -9.14 -17.27 1.76
N ASP A 94 -8.04 -16.65 2.12
CA ASP A 94 -8.00 -15.19 2.05
C ASP A 94 -6.57 -14.71 1.86
N TRP A 95 -6.43 -13.48 1.41
CA TRP A 95 -5.17 -12.91 0.98
C TRP A 95 -5.07 -11.52 1.58
N SER A 96 -3.86 -11.04 1.75
CA SER A 96 -3.64 -9.66 2.16
C SER A 96 -2.30 -9.17 1.68
N TYR A 97 -2.27 -7.91 1.24
CA TYR A 97 -1.01 -7.26 0.88
C TYR A 97 -0.17 -7.02 2.12
N VAL A 98 1.12 -7.32 2.04
CA VAL A 98 2.05 -7.06 3.13
C VAL A 98 2.80 -5.78 2.79
N TYR A 99 2.49 -4.73 3.54
CA TYR A 99 3.12 -3.42 3.34
C TYR A 99 4.59 -3.42 3.80
N PRO A 100 5.49 -2.75 3.06
CA PRO A 100 6.84 -2.43 3.51
C PRO A 100 6.84 -1.75 4.88
N VAL A 101 7.84 -2.03 5.72
CA VAL A 101 7.90 -1.50 7.09
C VAL A 101 8.01 0.02 7.16
N ASP A 102 8.50 0.67 6.11
CA ASP A 102 8.59 2.12 5.93
C ASP A 102 7.22 2.79 5.70
N LEU A 103 6.18 2.02 5.35
CA LEU A 103 4.80 2.48 5.27
C LEU A 103 4.00 2.27 6.55
N LEU A 104 4.60 1.61 7.56
CA LEU A 104 3.96 1.34 8.83
C LEU A 104 4.21 2.48 9.81
N ASP A 105 3.30 2.65 10.77
CA ASP A 105 3.40 3.73 11.76
C ASP A 105 2.90 3.27 13.13
N LYS A 106 2.55 4.20 14.02
CA LYS A 106 2.31 3.96 15.44
C LYS A 106 0.84 3.90 15.81
N GLN A 107 -0.07 4.30 14.92
CA GLN A 107 -1.48 4.51 15.23
C GLN A 107 -2.39 3.80 14.23
N TYR A 108 -3.30 2.98 14.76
CA TYR A 108 -4.24 2.18 13.97
C TYR A 108 -5.62 2.15 14.60
N TYR A 109 -6.62 1.95 13.76
CA TYR A 109 -7.94 1.54 14.19
C TYR A 109 -8.31 0.20 13.57
N ILE A 110 -9.06 -0.59 14.32
CA ILE A 110 -9.45 -1.94 13.94
C ILE A 110 -10.82 -1.90 13.24
N ILE A 111 -10.97 -2.65 12.14
CA ILE A 111 -12.26 -2.99 11.52
C ILE A 111 -12.39 -4.51 11.53
N THR A 112 -13.42 -5.03 12.19
CA THR A 112 -13.78 -6.46 12.14
C THR A 112 -15.22 -6.59 11.69
N PRO A 113 -15.52 -7.26 10.57
CA PRO A 113 -16.89 -7.37 10.11
C PRO A 113 -17.73 -8.21 11.08
N ASN A 114 -18.85 -7.65 11.54
CA ASN A 114 -19.78 -8.34 12.44
C ASN A 114 -20.44 -9.54 11.73
N SER A 115 -20.26 -10.73 12.29
CA SER A 115 -20.67 -11.99 11.67
C SER A 115 -21.98 -12.52 12.26
N ALA A 116 -22.82 -13.06 11.39
CA ALA A 116 -23.99 -13.85 11.79
C ALA A 116 -23.60 -15.25 12.34
N PHE A 117 -22.32 -15.60 12.35
CA PHE A 117 -21.79 -16.84 12.90
C PHE A 117 -20.88 -16.54 14.10
N PRO A 118 -21.05 -17.19 15.26
CA PRO A 118 -20.41 -16.80 16.51
C PRO A 118 -18.97 -17.35 16.62
N LEU A 119 -18.09 -16.93 15.71
CA LEU A 119 -16.64 -17.11 15.83
C LEU A 119 -15.96 -15.79 16.21
N ASN A 120 -14.64 -15.80 16.37
CA ASN A 120 -13.95 -14.62 16.86
C ASN A 120 -13.79 -13.57 15.76
N ALA A 121 -14.22 -12.34 16.06
CA ALA A 121 -13.58 -11.15 15.53
C ALA A 121 -12.16 -11.07 16.09
N GLN A 122 -11.18 -10.71 15.26
CA GLN A 122 -9.78 -10.75 15.70
C GLN A 122 -8.91 -9.70 15.02
N PHE A 123 -7.86 -9.30 15.72
CA PHE A 123 -6.78 -8.50 15.16
C PHE A 123 -5.44 -8.92 15.78
N ALA A 124 -4.36 -8.64 15.07
CA ALA A 124 -3.00 -8.87 15.53
C ALA A 124 -2.16 -7.59 15.43
N ILE A 125 -1.22 -7.46 16.36
CA ILE A 125 -0.23 -6.38 16.41
C ILE A 125 1.14 -7.02 16.40
N VAL A 126 2.04 -6.54 15.55
CA VAL A 126 3.39 -7.08 15.42
C VAL A 126 4.41 -5.96 15.54
N SER A 127 5.36 -6.11 16.46
CA SER A 127 6.49 -5.19 16.58
C SER A 127 7.54 -5.45 15.49
N LEU A 128 8.28 -4.40 15.14
CA LEU A 128 9.38 -4.46 14.18
C LEU A 128 10.71 -4.78 14.89
N ASP A 129 11.79 -4.13 14.49
CA ASP A 129 13.16 -4.35 14.99
C ASP A 129 13.44 -3.76 16.38
N LYS A 130 12.52 -2.95 16.92
CA LYS A 130 12.65 -2.32 18.24
C LYS A 130 11.61 -2.82 19.24
N ALA A 131 12.01 -2.84 20.51
CA ALA A 131 11.09 -3.05 21.60
C ALA A 131 10.07 -1.90 21.64
N THR A 132 8.79 -2.26 21.74
CA THR A 132 7.68 -1.33 21.52
C THR A 132 6.65 -1.48 22.63
N SER A 133 6.39 -0.39 23.34
CA SER A 133 5.22 -0.28 24.22
C SER A 133 3.98 -0.04 23.38
N VAL A 134 2.95 -0.84 23.60
CA VAL A 134 1.67 -0.78 22.91
C VAL A 134 0.57 -0.52 23.93
N THR A 135 -0.32 0.44 23.61
CA THR A 135 -1.56 0.68 24.32
C THR A 135 -2.72 0.39 23.36
N ALA A 136 -3.55 -0.60 23.72
CA ALA A 136 -4.73 -1.00 22.97
C ALA A 136 -6.00 -0.63 23.76
N THR A 137 -6.77 0.32 23.25
CA THR A 137 -8.10 0.67 23.77
C THR A 137 -9.14 -0.13 23.01
N ILE A 138 -9.70 -1.15 23.64
CA ILE A 138 -10.57 -2.12 22.96
C ILE A 138 -12.01 -1.64 22.97
N ASN A 139 -12.59 -1.49 21.79
CA ASN A 139 -14.02 -1.37 21.59
C ASN A 139 -14.59 -2.77 21.31
N GLY A 140 -15.80 -3.06 21.78
CA GLY A 140 -16.38 -4.41 21.74
C GLY A 140 -16.69 -4.97 23.12
N GLY A 141 -17.39 -6.11 23.18
CA GLY A 141 -17.84 -6.73 24.43
C GLY A 141 -16.72 -7.14 25.39
N SER A 142 -17.05 -7.88 26.44
CA SER A 142 -16.04 -8.44 27.35
C SER A 142 -15.13 -9.41 26.61
N PHE A 143 -13.82 -9.25 26.74
CA PHE A 143 -12.81 -10.08 26.08
C PHE A 143 -11.74 -10.54 27.07
N THR A 144 -10.98 -11.56 26.69
CA THR A 144 -9.85 -12.06 27.49
C THR A 144 -8.55 -11.78 26.74
N PHE A 145 -7.55 -11.25 27.43
CA PHE A 145 -6.20 -11.07 26.91
C PHE A 145 -5.18 -11.49 27.96
N GLN A 146 -4.23 -12.36 27.59
CA GLN A 146 -3.25 -12.97 28.50
C GLN A 146 -3.89 -13.61 29.75
N GLY A 147 -5.02 -14.29 29.56
CA GLY A 147 -5.76 -14.96 30.65
C GLY A 147 -6.48 -14.03 31.63
N ARG A 148 -6.48 -12.70 31.39
CA ARG A 148 -7.24 -11.72 32.16
C ARG A 148 -8.45 -11.24 31.38
N SER A 149 -9.59 -11.12 32.05
CA SER A 149 -10.82 -10.58 31.46
C SER A 149 -10.85 -9.06 31.55
N TRP A 150 -11.32 -8.44 30.48
CA TRP A 150 -11.41 -6.99 30.31
C TRP A 150 -12.81 -6.64 29.81
N THR A 151 -13.24 -5.41 30.09
CA THR A 151 -14.52 -4.88 29.61
C THR A 151 -14.32 -3.94 28.44
N SER A 152 -15.38 -3.68 27.68
CA SER A 152 -15.41 -2.64 26.66
C SER A 152 -14.85 -1.31 27.15
N GLY A 153 -14.07 -0.64 26.30
CA GLY A 153 -13.43 0.64 26.61
C GLY A 153 -12.15 0.53 27.46
N SER A 154 -11.79 -0.68 27.91
CA SER A 154 -10.53 -0.88 28.65
C SER A 154 -9.33 -0.54 27.78
N SER A 155 -8.35 0.15 28.37
CA SER A 155 -7.04 0.40 27.74
C SER A 155 -5.99 -0.51 28.37
N ILE A 156 -5.41 -1.38 27.54
CA ILE A 156 -4.41 -2.36 27.95
C ILE A 156 -3.06 -1.89 27.45
N SER A 157 -2.07 -1.80 28.36
CA SER A 157 -0.69 -1.51 27.98
C SER A 157 0.20 -2.72 28.20
N PHE A 158 0.99 -3.07 27.20
CA PHE A 158 1.94 -4.19 27.23
C PHE A 158 3.18 -3.86 26.39
N GLN A 159 4.25 -4.63 26.60
CA GLN A 159 5.48 -4.52 25.82
C GLN A 159 5.55 -5.65 24.80
N LEU A 160 5.98 -5.32 23.59
CA LEU A 160 6.44 -6.27 22.59
C LEU A 160 7.95 -6.11 22.43
N LEU A 161 8.71 -7.18 22.62
CA LEU A 161 10.12 -7.21 22.22
C LEU A 161 10.24 -7.19 20.69
N PRO A 162 11.43 -6.94 20.11
CA PRO A 162 11.61 -6.97 18.67
C PRO A 162 11.06 -8.26 18.04
N PHE A 163 10.21 -8.09 17.03
CA PHE A 163 9.54 -9.14 16.28
C PHE A 163 8.72 -10.11 17.13
N GLN A 164 7.85 -9.56 17.99
CA GLN A 164 6.82 -10.30 18.71
C GLN A 164 5.43 -9.91 18.23
N GLY A 165 4.50 -10.85 18.33
CA GLY A 165 3.10 -10.65 17.98
C GLY A 165 2.23 -10.55 19.24
N ALA A 166 1.12 -9.85 19.16
CA ALA A 166 0.00 -9.96 20.09
C ALA A 166 -1.29 -10.14 19.30
N GLN A 167 -2.11 -11.09 19.71
CA GLN A 167 -3.42 -11.32 19.09
C GLN A 167 -4.53 -11.05 20.11
N PHE A 168 -5.63 -10.51 19.60
CA PHE A 168 -6.85 -10.24 20.35
C PHE A 168 -8.02 -10.89 19.63
N GLN A 169 -8.88 -11.56 20.39
CA GLN A 169 -10.06 -12.26 19.87
C GLN A 169 -11.27 -11.95 20.75
N LEU A 170 -12.42 -11.77 20.10
CA LEU A 170 -13.71 -11.57 20.74
C LEU A 170 -14.76 -12.47 20.09
N LEU A 171 -15.28 -13.43 20.85
CA LEU A 171 -16.25 -14.41 20.39
C LEU A 171 -17.61 -13.76 20.09
N GLY A 172 -18.08 -13.89 18.85
CA GLY A 172 -19.41 -13.43 18.44
C GLY A 172 -19.63 -11.93 18.62
N GLY A 173 -18.56 -11.14 18.64
CA GLY A 173 -18.59 -9.71 18.84
C GLY A 173 -17.97 -8.93 17.70
N ASP A 174 -17.81 -7.63 17.91
CA ASP A 174 -17.22 -6.68 16.99
C ASP A 174 -16.14 -5.88 17.73
N LEU A 175 -14.93 -5.85 17.18
CA LEU A 175 -13.77 -5.10 17.67
C LEU A 175 -13.59 -3.76 16.93
N SER A 176 -14.50 -3.43 16.00
CA SER A 176 -14.43 -2.22 15.19
C SER A 176 -14.38 -0.96 16.05
N GLY A 177 -13.48 -0.05 15.70
CA GLY A 177 -13.25 1.20 16.43
C GLY A 177 -12.30 1.05 17.63
N SER A 178 -11.77 -0.15 17.90
CA SER A 178 -10.62 -0.30 18.81
C SER A 178 -9.45 0.53 18.30
N TYR A 179 -8.75 1.21 19.22
CA TYR A 179 -7.64 2.10 18.90
C TYR A 179 -6.33 1.53 19.44
N ILE A 180 -5.34 1.42 18.55
CA ILE A 180 -4.00 0.92 18.88
C ILE A 180 -3.01 2.06 18.76
N GLN A 181 -2.21 2.25 19.80
CA GLN A 181 -1.11 3.20 19.82
C GLN A 181 0.18 2.52 20.25
N ALA A 182 1.27 2.82 19.56
CA ALA A 182 2.60 2.28 19.83
C ALA A 182 3.65 3.40 19.99
N THR A 183 4.78 3.03 20.58
CA THR A 183 5.94 3.93 20.75
C THR A 183 6.86 3.94 19.52
N GLU A 184 6.92 2.81 18.80
CA GLU A 184 7.61 2.62 17.53
C GLU A 184 6.62 2.07 16.48
N PRO A 185 6.92 2.17 15.18
CA PRO A 185 6.05 1.61 14.15
C PRO A 185 5.77 0.12 14.32
N ILE A 186 4.55 -0.30 13.97
CA ILE A 186 4.06 -1.68 14.13
C ILE A 186 3.27 -2.11 12.89
N ALA A 187 3.20 -3.41 12.61
CA ALA A 187 2.22 -3.95 11.66
C ALA A 187 0.95 -4.33 12.43
N VAL A 188 -0.22 -4.05 11.84
CA VAL A 188 -1.51 -4.43 12.41
C VAL A 188 -2.32 -5.17 11.36
N LEU A 189 -2.89 -6.32 11.74
CA LEU A 189 -3.80 -7.09 10.90
C LEU A 189 -5.16 -7.16 11.57
N SER A 190 -6.23 -7.17 10.79
CA SER A 190 -7.60 -7.20 11.30
C SER A 190 -8.47 -8.13 10.48
N GLY A 191 -9.45 -8.77 11.10
CA GLY A 191 -10.25 -9.78 10.41
C GLY A 191 -11.23 -10.53 11.29
N HIS A 192 -11.63 -11.71 10.82
CA HIS A 192 -12.60 -12.56 11.48
C HIS A 192 -12.33 -14.04 11.15
N GLN A 193 -12.45 -14.91 12.13
CA GLN A 193 -12.16 -16.34 11.97
C GLN A 193 -13.12 -17.07 11.02
N SER A 194 -14.36 -16.57 10.92
CA SER A 194 -15.35 -17.00 9.92
C SER A 194 -16.45 -15.96 9.79
N TYR A 195 -16.26 -15.01 8.88
CA TYR A 195 -17.23 -13.97 8.61
C TYR A 195 -18.35 -14.51 7.71
N ARG A 196 -19.59 -14.17 8.06
CA ARG A 196 -20.76 -14.38 7.22
C ARG A 196 -21.78 -13.29 7.51
N LYS A 197 -22.14 -12.50 6.51
CA LYS A 197 -23.13 -11.42 6.67
C LYS A 197 -24.53 -11.92 7.02
N TYR A 198 -25.02 -12.93 6.29
CA TYR A 198 -26.38 -13.45 6.47
C TYR A 198 -26.40 -14.97 6.70
N PRO A 199 -27.37 -15.50 7.47
CA PRO A 199 -27.41 -16.92 7.78
C PRO A 199 -27.47 -17.90 6.58
N THR A 200 -27.87 -17.42 5.41
CA THR A 200 -28.00 -18.21 4.17
C THR A 200 -26.77 -18.12 3.26
N TYR A 201 -25.80 -17.27 3.58
CA TYR A 201 -24.63 -17.03 2.73
C TYR A 201 -23.51 -18.03 3.07
N SER A 202 -22.53 -18.11 2.18
CA SER A 202 -21.28 -18.78 2.51
C SER A 202 -20.50 -17.99 3.57
N TYR A 203 -19.79 -18.69 4.45
CA TYR A 203 -18.85 -18.10 5.40
C TYR A 203 -17.42 -18.14 4.85
N GLY A 204 -16.53 -17.30 5.34
CA GLY A 204 -15.12 -17.31 5.00
C GLY A 204 -14.25 -16.74 6.11
N TYR A 205 -13.05 -17.28 6.28
CA TYR A 205 -11.97 -16.58 6.99
C TYR A 205 -11.67 -15.26 6.27
N THR A 206 -11.54 -14.16 7.01
CA THR A 206 -11.16 -12.87 6.44
C THR A 206 -10.04 -12.22 7.22
N PHE A 207 -9.05 -11.64 6.56
CA PHE A 207 -8.02 -10.83 7.19
C PHE A 207 -7.40 -9.81 6.24
N GLU A 208 -6.94 -8.71 6.82
CA GLU A 208 -6.25 -7.66 6.08
C GLU A 208 -5.19 -6.99 6.95
N GLN A 209 -3.98 -6.80 6.41
CA GLN A 209 -2.97 -5.94 7.02
C GLN A 209 -3.40 -4.48 6.82
N LEU A 210 -3.59 -3.77 7.92
CA LEU A 210 -4.10 -2.42 7.89
C LEU A 210 -3.02 -1.40 7.56
N LEU A 211 -3.42 -0.30 6.94
CA LEU A 211 -2.62 0.91 6.80
C LEU A 211 -2.78 1.80 8.05
N PRO A 212 -1.70 2.47 8.50
CA PRO A 212 -1.77 3.36 9.65
C PRO A 212 -2.62 4.59 9.36
N VAL A 213 -3.05 5.27 10.43
CA VAL A 213 -3.81 6.53 10.34
C VAL A 213 -3.13 7.57 9.44
N SER A 214 -1.79 7.62 9.41
CA SER A 214 -1.00 8.52 8.58
C SER A 214 -1.08 8.26 7.07
N SER A 215 -1.64 7.12 6.65
CA SER A 215 -1.82 6.72 5.25
C SER A 215 -3.27 6.85 4.76
N TRP A 216 -4.19 7.30 5.62
CA TRP A 216 -5.61 7.42 5.30
C TRP A 216 -5.89 8.59 4.37
N GLY A 217 -7.12 8.68 3.85
CA GLY A 217 -7.47 9.76 2.94
C GLY A 217 -8.93 10.16 2.90
N ARG A 218 -9.31 11.03 1.97
CA ARG A 218 -10.61 11.73 2.01
C ARG A 218 -11.54 11.41 0.86
N THR A 219 -10.97 11.14 -0.31
CA THR A 219 -11.73 10.96 -1.54
C THR A 219 -11.45 9.57 -2.10
N PHE A 220 -12.51 8.79 -2.30
CA PHE A 220 -12.42 7.41 -2.73
C PHE A 220 -13.41 7.15 -3.84
N VAL A 221 -13.03 6.25 -4.74
CA VAL A 221 -13.86 5.74 -5.81
C VAL A 221 -14.01 4.24 -5.62
N VAL A 222 -15.24 3.75 -5.59
CA VAL A 222 -15.57 2.36 -5.29
C VAL A 222 -16.49 1.81 -6.38
N PRO A 223 -15.93 1.17 -7.41
CA PRO A 223 -16.73 0.46 -8.40
C PRO A 223 -17.42 -0.77 -7.77
N PRO A 224 -18.56 -1.21 -8.32
CA PRO A 224 -19.21 -2.45 -7.91
C PRO A 224 -18.54 -3.66 -8.56
N LEU A 225 -18.71 -4.84 -7.96
CA LEU A 225 -18.28 -6.11 -8.56
C LEU A 225 -19.38 -6.70 -9.44
N SER A 226 -19.07 -7.01 -10.70
CA SER A 226 -20.05 -7.60 -11.63
C SER A 226 -20.55 -8.98 -11.18
N ILE A 227 -19.72 -9.73 -10.44
CA ILE A 227 -20.10 -11.06 -9.94
C ILE A 227 -21.15 -11.02 -8.81
N GLN A 228 -21.46 -9.85 -8.25
CA GLN A 228 -22.36 -9.72 -7.10
C GLN A 228 -23.83 -9.56 -7.53
N PRO A 229 -24.64 -10.64 -7.54
CA PRO A 229 -25.96 -10.62 -8.17
C PRO A 229 -27.00 -9.81 -7.38
N ARG A 230 -26.77 -9.59 -6.08
CA ARG A 230 -27.71 -8.90 -5.19
C ARG A 230 -27.23 -7.51 -4.72
N LYS A 231 -26.00 -7.10 -5.09
CA LYS A 231 -25.43 -5.79 -4.73
C LYS A 231 -25.48 -5.50 -3.23
N ASN A 232 -25.13 -6.51 -2.43
CA ASN A 232 -25.17 -6.46 -0.97
C ASN A 232 -23.82 -6.18 -0.33
N ASP A 233 -22.80 -5.93 -1.14
CA ASP A 233 -21.50 -5.52 -0.67
C ASP A 233 -21.58 -4.13 -0.07
N GLU A 234 -20.65 -3.84 0.84
CA GLU A 234 -20.69 -2.62 1.65
C GLU A 234 -19.32 -1.94 1.64
N ILE A 235 -19.34 -0.63 1.75
CA ILE A 235 -18.19 0.13 2.22
C ILE A 235 -18.32 0.35 3.72
N TRP A 236 -17.20 0.21 4.41
CA TRP A 236 -17.05 0.44 5.84
C TRP A 236 -16.05 1.58 6.01
N VAL A 237 -16.52 2.72 6.51
CA VAL A 237 -15.75 3.95 6.64
C VAL A 237 -15.44 4.21 8.10
N MET A 238 -14.15 4.30 8.43
CA MET A 238 -13.65 4.47 9.79
C MET A 238 -12.96 5.80 9.97
N ALA A 239 -13.31 6.50 11.05
CA ALA A 239 -12.78 7.81 11.38
C ALA A 239 -11.78 7.77 12.54
N SER A 240 -10.64 8.45 12.39
CA SER A 240 -9.61 8.60 13.44
C SER A 240 -9.88 9.81 14.33
N GLN A 241 -10.74 10.72 13.88
CA GLN A 241 -11.16 11.95 14.56
C GLN A 241 -12.55 12.39 14.07
N GLY A 242 -13.07 13.50 14.60
CA GLY A 242 -14.35 14.06 14.17
C GLY A 242 -14.35 14.40 12.67
N THR A 243 -15.28 13.83 11.91
CA THR A 243 -15.37 14.05 10.45
C THR A 243 -16.79 13.86 9.95
N ASN A 244 -17.19 14.62 8.93
CA ASN A 244 -18.40 14.31 8.18
C ASN A 244 -18.01 13.53 6.92
N VAL A 245 -18.75 12.46 6.66
CA VAL A 245 -18.61 11.61 5.48
C VAL A 245 -19.86 11.76 4.65
N LYS A 246 -19.67 11.93 3.34
CA LYS A 246 -20.75 11.92 2.35
C LYS A 246 -20.43 10.90 1.27
N VAL A 247 -21.47 10.20 0.83
CA VAL A 247 -21.38 9.15 -0.18
C VAL A 247 -22.34 9.45 -1.30
N TYR A 248 -21.85 9.33 -2.51
CA TYR A 248 -22.54 9.71 -3.72
C TYR A 248 -22.62 8.54 -4.69
N ASN A 249 -23.75 8.45 -5.37
CA ASN A 249 -23.89 7.71 -6.60
C ASN A 249 -24.04 8.72 -7.74
N GLU A 250 -23.06 8.77 -8.64
CA GLU A 250 -22.94 9.83 -9.64
C GLU A 250 -22.93 11.24 -8.99
N SER A 251 -24.03 11.99 -9.13
CA SER A 251 -24.20 13.33 -8.54
C SER A 251 -25.20 13.34 -7.38
N VAL A 252 -25.78 12.21 -7.02
CA VAL A 252 -26.82 12.09 -5.99
C VAL A 252 -26.19 11.64 -4.67
N GLU A 253 -26.38 12.40 -3.60
CA GLU A 253 -26.01 11.96 -2.25
C GLU A 253 -26.92 10.80 -1.83
N VAL A 254 -26.33 9.65 -1.54
CA VAL A 254 -27.05 8.41 -1.17
C VAL A 254 -26.81 8.01 0.28
N GLY A 255 -25.87 8.66 0.97
CA GLY A 255 -25.62 8.45 2.39
C GLY A 255 -24.70 9.52 2.97
N SER A 256 -24.87 9.81 4.25
CA SER A 256 -23.97 10.69 4.99
C SER A 256 -23.97 10.35 6.48
N ALA A 257 -22.86 10.67 7.15
CA ALA A 257 -22.68 10.44 8.58
C ALA A 257 -21.72 11.47 9.18
N SER A 258 -21.99 11.89 10.42
CA SER A 258 -21.04 12.61 11.27
C SER A 258 -20.41 11.60 12.22
N LEU A 259 -19.12 11.32 12.04
CA LEU A 259 -18.39 10.32 12.79
C LEU A 259 -17.53 10.99 13.86
N SER A 260 -17.54 10.40 15.07
CA SER A 260 -16.55 10.66 16.10
C SER A 260 -15.33 9.76 15.92
N ARG A 261 -14.30 9.98 16.74
CA ARG A 261 -13.11 9.14 16.81
C ARG A 261 -13.48 7.66 17.07
N GLY A 262 -12.99 6.76 16.21
CA GLY A 262 -13.32 5.33 16.25
C GLY A 262 -14.71 5.00 15.72
N GLY A 263 -15.46 6.00 15.23
CA GLY A 263 -16.77 5.80 14.63
C GLY A 263 -16.68 5.07 13.30
N LEU A 264 -17.66 4.19 13.07
CA LEU A 264 -17.81 3.39 11.86
C LEU A 264 -19.12 3.76 11.16
N PHE A 265 -19.03 4.06 9.86
CA PHE A 265 -20.19 4.23 8.98
C PHE A 265 -20.20 3.10 7.95
N VAL A 266 -21.35 2.45 7.76
CA VAL A 266 -21.53 1.36 6.79
C VAL A 266 -22.53 1.78 5.74
N GLN A 267 -22.19 1.60 4.47
CA GLN A 267 -23.03 1.98 3.34
C GLN A 267 -23.03 0.87 2.27
N PRO A 268 -24.20 0.37 1.84
CA PRO A 268 -24.31 -0.57 0.73
C PRO A 268 -23.82 0.02 -0.59
N ILE A 269 -23.09 -0.78 -1.37
CA ILE A 269 -22.54 -0.41 -2.68
C ILE A 269 -23.64 -0.46 -3.73
N SER A 270 -23.81 0.64 -4.44
CA SER A 270 -24.84 0.76 -5.46
C SER A 270 -24.50 -0.05 -6.72
N ALA A 271 -25.52 -0.25 -7.58
CA ALA A 271 -25.38 -0.86 -8.89
C ALA A 271 -24.33 -0.22 -9.81
N SER A 272 -24.15 1.09 -9.70
CA SER A 272 -23.26 1.88 -10.53
C SER A 272 -21.92 2.10 -9.84
N GLY A 273 -21.81 1.84 -8.53
CA GLY A 273 -20.65 2.19 -7.70
C GLY A 273 -20.91 3.40 -6.83
N LEU A 274 -19.90 3.80 -6.06
CA LEU A 274 -19.98 4.92 -5.12
C LEU A 274 -18.69 5.75 -5.16
N TRP A 275 -18.79 7.04 -4.88
CA TRP A 275 -17.64 7.82 -4.45
C TRP A 275 -17.90 8.47 -3.11
N ILE A 276 -16.83 8.63 -2.34
CA ILE A 276 -16.88 9.04 -0.93
C ILE A 276 -16.08 10.34 -0.82
N ASN A 277 -16.58 11.27 -0.02
CA ASN A 277 -15.87 12.46 0.40
C ASN A 277 -15.98 12.64 1.91
N ALA A 278 -14.85 12.84 2.58
CA ALA A 278 -14.77 13.11 4.00
C ALA A 278 -14.07 14.45 4.28
N ASP A 279 -14.48 15.13 5.35
CA ASP A 279 -13.86 16.39 5.78
C ASP A 279 -12.41 16.18 6.26
N HIS A 280 -12.15 15.04 6.89
CA HIS A 280 -10.84 14.57 7.36
C HIS A 280 -10.54 13.15 6.89
N ASP A 281 -9.27 12.75 7.01
CA ASP A 281 -8.78 11.45 6.54
C ASP A 281 -9.48 10.29 7.28
N VAL A 282 -9.99 9.34 6.48
CA VAL A 282 -10.70 8.13 6.90
C VAL A 282 -10.08 6.91 6.21
N MET A 283 -10.28 5.74 6.82
CA MET A 283 -10.06 4.47 6.13
C MET A 283 -11.37 4.01 5.52
N VAL A 284 -11.31 3.52 4.28
CA VAL A 284 -12.44 2.87 3.61
C VAL A 284 -12.08 1.42 3.39
N MET A 285 -12.99 0.52 3.72
CA MET A 285 -12.86 -0.92 3.53
C MET A 285 -14.04 -1.39 2.66
N TYR A 286 -13.77 -1.98 1.52
CA TYR A 286 -14.71 -2.78 0.73
C TYR A 286 -14.94 -4.10 1.46
N VAL A 287 -16.19 -4.39 1.83
CA VAL A 287 -16.59 -5.66 2.46
C VAL A 287 -17.49 -6.40 1.50
N CYS A 288 -16.94 -7.46 0.92
CA CYS A 288 -17.71 -8.37 0.08
C CYS A 288 -18.53 -9.29 0.95
N SER A 289 -19.84 -9.36 0.69
CA SER A 289 -20.77 -10.14 1.49
C SER A 289 -20.75 -11.64 1.16
N GLY A 290 -20.06 -12.04 0.08
CA GLY A 290 -20.19 -13.36 -0.53
C GLY A 290 -21.50 -13.48 -1.34
N SER A 291 -21.94 -14.69 -1.65
CA SER A 291 -23.22 -14.91 -2.34
C SER A 291 -23.96 -16.15 -1.81
N PRO A 292 -25.31 -16.10 -1.69
CA PRO A 292 -26.10 -17.28 -1.34
C PRO A 292 -26.31 -18.20 -2.54
N ASN A 293 -26.12 -17.69 -3.77
CA ASN A 293 -26.38 -18.42 -5.02
C ASN A 293 -25.08 -18.95 -5.66
N ILE A 294 -23.95 -18.32 -5.32
CA ILE A 294 -22.62 -18.70 -5.82
C ILE A 294 -21.84 -19.16 -4.59
N THR A 295 -21.96 -20.45 -4.27
CA THR A 295 -21.35 -21.04 -3.05
C THR A 295 -19.84 -20.87 -3.01
N SER A 296 -19.20 -20.73 -4.17
CA SER A 296 -17.78 -20.44 -4.33
C SER A 296 -17.40 -19.01 -3.94
N LEU A 297 -18.30 -18.02 -4.03
CA LEU A 297 -18.01 -16.62 -3.67
C LEU A 297 -18.15 -16.44 -2.16
N LYS A 298 -17.05 -16.62 -1.44
CA LYS A 298 -16.96 -16.34 0.00
C LYS A 298 -16.75 -14.84 0.23
N PRO A 299 -17.11 -14.34 1.43
CA PRO A 299 -16.88 -12.95 1.76
C PRO A 299 -15.38 -12.65 1.92
N PHE A 300 -15.02 -11.38 1.74
CA PHE A 300 -13.67 -10.87 1.92
C PHE A 300 -13.70 -9.39 2.31
N MET A 301 -12.57 -8.84 2.73
CA MET A 301 -12.45 -7.43 3.07
C MET A 301 -11.17 -6.82 2.51
N SER A 302 -11.29 -5.72 1.76
CA SER A 302 -10.19 -5.04 1.08
C SER A 302 -10.26 -3.55 1.42
N ILE A 303 -9.22 -2.95 1.99
CA ILE A 303 -8.99 -1.48 1.97
C ILE A 303 -9.33 -0.84 0.59
N VAL A 304 -9.81 0.39 0.56
CA VAL A 304 -9.90 1.18 -0.67
C VAL A 304 -8.93 2.34 -0.49
N LEU A 305 -7.98 2.46 -1.42
CA LEU A 305 -7.02 3.56 -1.38
C LEU A 305 -7.70 4.86 -1.82
N ALA A 306 -7.32 5.97 -1.19
CA ALA A 306 -7.77 7.28 -1.63
C ALA A 306 -7.23 7.58 -3.03
N VAL A 307 -7.97 8.34 -3.83
CA VAL A 307 -7.67 8.56 -5.25
C VAL A 307 -6.32 9.23 -5.54
N TYR A 308 -5.68 9.84 -4.53
CA TYR A 308 -4.36 10.47 -4.61
C TYR A 308 -3.24 9.64 -3.95
N ASN A 309 -3.59 8.49 -3.37
CA ASN A 309 -2.66 7.46 -2.92
C ASN A 309 -2.58 6.33 -3.95
N LEU A 310 -3.15 6.55 -5.14
CA LEU A 310 -3.08 5.60 -6.24
C LEU A 310 -1.67 5.58 -6.80
N GLU A 311 -1.31 4.41 -7.28
CA GLU A 311 0.05 4.13 -7.74
C GLU A 311 0.10 4.24 -9.26
N THR A 312 1.28 4.25 -9.84
CA THR A 312 1.46 4.32 -11.30
C THR A 312 1.63 2.94 -11.91
N SER A 313 1.88 1.91 -11.10
CA SER A 313 1.89 0.53 -11.56
C SER A 313 1.63 -0.43 -10.41
N GLN A 314 1.12 -1.62 -10.75
CA GLN A 314 0.67 -2.66 -9.83
C GLN A 314 0.98 -4.06 -10.39
N VAL A 315 1.38 -5.00 -9.54
CA VAL A 315 1.51 -6.41 -9.93
C VAL A 315 0.40 -7.21 -9.29
N LEU A 316 -0.17 -8.11 -10.09
CA LEU A 316 -1.20 -9.02 -9.66
C LEU A 316 -0.82 -10.47 -9.99
N HIS A 317 -1.30 -11.43 -9.19
CA HIS A 317 -1.17 -12.85 -9.50
C HIS A 317 -2.55 -13.47 -9.74
N ALA A 318 -2.77 -14.01 -10.95
CA ALA A 318 -3.96 -14.74 -11.33
C ALA A 318 -3.71 -16.26 -11.26
N PRO A 319 -4.39 -17.01 -10.36
CA PRO A 319 -4.18 -18.45 -10.22
C PRO A 319 -4.63 -19.26 -11.46
N SER A 320 -3.84 -20.26 -11.86
CA SER A 320 -4.09 -21.11 -13.05
C SER A 320 -5.40 -21.89 -13.05
N ASN A 321 -5.98 -22.14 -11.88
CA ASN A 321 -7.20 -22.90 -11.71
C ASN A 321 -8.45 -22.02 -11.53
N LEU A 322 -8.32 -20.69 -11.62
CA LEU A 322 -9.40 -19.73 -11.41
C LEU A 322 -9.50 -18.74 -12.59
N ILE A 323 -10.71 -18.21 -12.81
CA ILE A 323 -10.95 -17.04 -13.65
C ILE A 323 -10.67 -15.81 -12.81
N THR A 324 -9.67 -15.01 -13.15
CA THR A 324 -9.37 -13.75 -12.44
C THR A 324 -9.94 -12.56 -13.19
N ASN A 325 -10.73 -11.74 -12.51
CA ASN A 325 -11.16 -10.44 -12.95
C ASN A 325 -10.32 -9.36 -12.28
N LEU A 326 -9.91 -8.39 -13.09
CA LEU A 326 -9.22 -7.18 -12.73
C LEU A 326 -10.21 -6.03 -12.75
N LEU A 327 -10.27 -5.28 -11.66
CA LEU A 327 -10.99 -4.02 -11.55
C LEU A 327 -9.96 -2.89 -11.53
N MET A 328 -10.03 -1.99 -12.51
CA MET A 328 -9.11 -0.85 -12.59
C MET A 328 -9.88 0.46 -12.52
N VAL A 329 -9.32 1.45 -11.83
CA VAL A 329 -9.78 2.83 -11.81
C VAL A 329 -8.62 3.73 -12.20
N THR A 330 -8.84 4.66 -13.12
CA THR A 330 -7.84 5.66 -13.51
C THR A 330 -8.51 6.98 -13.90
N VAL A 331 -7.72 8.03 -14.06
CA VAL A 331 -8.21 9.32 -14.55
C VAL A 331 -8.75 9.16 -15.98
N SER A 332 -9.93 9.70 -16.27
CA SER A 332 -10.69 9.42 -17.50
C SER A 332 -9.96 9.76 -18.80
N ASP A 333 -9.11 10.80 -18.82
CA ASP A 333 -8.33 11.15 -20.01
C ASP A 333 -7.00 10.38 -20.11
N GLN A 334 -6.72 9.46 -19.17
CA GLN A 334 -5.48 8.69 -19.08
C GLN A 334 -5.66 7.19 -19.37
N MET A 335 -6.85 6.76 -19.77
CA MET A 335 -7.17 5.33 -20.02
C MET A 335 -6.28 4.68 -21.07
N ALA A 336 -5.87 5.44 -22.09
CA ALA A 336 -5.02 4.94 -23.18
C ALA A 336 -3.54 4.78 -22.79
N GLY A 337 -3.13 5.26 -21.61
CA GLY A 337 -1.78 5.06 -21.07
C GLY A 337 -1.62 3.78 -20.26
N ILE A 338 -2.69 2.98 -20.07
CA ILE A 338 -2.60 1.73 -19.31
C ILE A 338 -1.93 0.65 -20.16
N ALA A 339 -1.01 -0.09 -19.58
CA ALA A 339 -0.42 -1.30 -20.13
C ALA A 339 -0.55 -2.48 -19.15
N VAL A 340 -0.73 -3.68 -19.68
CA VAL A 340 -0.69 -4.94 -18.94
C VAL A 340 0.38 -5.82 -19.60
N ASP A 341 1.38 -6.23 -18.84
CA ASP A 341 2.57 -6.96 -19.30
C ASP A 341 3.33 -6.26 -20.42
N GLY A 342 3.40 -4.92 -20.33
CA GLY A 342 4.03 -4.08 -21.36
C GLY A 342 3.22 -3.96 -22.66
N ILE A 343 2.03 -4.55 -22.72
CA ILE A 343 1.10 -4.42 -23.85
C ILE A 343 0.06 -3.36 -23.51
N LEU A 344 -0.11 -2.35 -24.36
CA LEU A 344 -1.14 -1.33 -24.19
C LEU A 344 -2.52 -1.97 -24.02
N PHE A 345 -3.27 -1.46 -23.06
CA PHE A 345 -4.58 -1.98 -22.72
C PHE A 345 -5.53 -1.83 -23.91
N PRO A 346 -6.34 -2.86 -24.24
CA PRO A 346 -7.07 -2.87 -25.50
C PRO A 346 -8.09 -1.73 -25.61
N THR A 347 -8.09 -1.02 -26.73
CA THR A 347 -9.00 0.12 -26.98
C THR A 347 -10.44 -0.29 -27.27
N ASN A 348 -10.69 -1.58 -27.51
CA ASN A 348 -12.02 -2.13 -27.72
C ASN A 348 -12.75 -2.48 -26.40
N VAL A 349 -12.08 -2.33 -25.26
CA VAL A 349 -12.71 -2.51 -23.95
C VAL A 349 -13.48 -1.24 -23.60
N THR A 350 -14.77 -1.39 -23.30
CA THR A 350 -15.63 -0.29 -22.90
C THR A 350 -15.40 0.06 -21.43
N TRP A 351 -14.86 1.26 -21.19
CA TRP A 351 -14.75 1.84 -19.85
C TRP A 351 -16.08 2.42 -19.39
N ASN A 352 -16.33 2.39 -18.09
CA ASN A 352 -17.38 3.18 -17.48
C ASN A 352 -16.81 4.50 -16.98
N ASP A 353 -17.14 5.55 -17.72
CA ASP A 353 -16.70 6.93 -17.60
C ASP A 353 -17.82 7.87 -17.13
N ASN A 354 -19.03 7.34 -16.91
CA ASN A 354 -20.19 8.12 -16.45
C ASN A 354 -20.31 8.10 -14.92
N THR A 355 -20.06 6.96 -14.27
CA THR A 355 -20.31 6.81 -12.83
C THR A 355 -19.53 7.81 -11.97
N PHE A 356 -18.25 8.05 -12.28
CA PHE A 356 -17.37 8.92 -11.50
C PHE A 356 -16.94 10.17 -12.27
N LYS A 357 -17.77 10.59 -13.24
CA LYS A 357 -17.51 11.73 -14.12
C LYS A 357 -17.20 13.03 -13.37
N THR A 358 -17.86 13.25 -12.24
CA THR A 358 -17.63 14.42 -11.36
C THR A 358 -16.18 14.50 -10.87
N LEU A 359 -15.56 13.34 -10.60
CA LEU A 359 -14.17 13.24 -10.16
C LEU A 359 -13.19 13.06 -11.33
N LYS A 360 -13.69 12.95 -12.58
CA LYS A 360 -12.91 12.61 -13.78
C LYS A 360 -12.17 11.27 -13.65
N TYR A 361 -12.83 10.28 -13.03
CA TYR A 361 -12.34 8.91 -13.00
C TYR A 361 -13.20 8.02 -13.89
N SER A 362 -12.54 7.08 -14.53
CA SER A 362 -13.16 5.99 -15.27
C SER A 362 -12.72 4.68 -14.65
N TRP A 363 -13.57 3.66 -14.78
CA TRP A 363 -13.27 2.34 -14.29
C TRP A 363 -13.62 1.26 -15.30
N VAL A 364 -13.00 0.10 -15.16
CA VAL A 364 -13.25 -1.06 -16.01
C VAL A 364 -13.07 -2.33 -15.21
N GLU A 365 -13.82 -3.35 -15.58
CA GLU A 365 -13.64 -4.71 -15.10
C GLU A 365 -13.35 -5.63 -16.28
N VAL A 366 -12.24 -6.37 -16.21
CA VAL A 366 -11.81 -7.29 -17.29
C VAL A 366 -11.29 -8.60 -16.73
N THR A 367 -11.58 -9.70 -17.44
CA THR A 367 -10.97 -10.99 -17.14
C THR A 367 -9.54 -11.04 -17.70
N ILE A 368 -8.59 -11.46 -16.87
CA ILE A 368 -7.18 -11.65 -17.24
C ILE A 368 -6.86 -13.14 -17.33
N SER A 369 -5.81 -13.47 -18.10
CA SER A 369 -5.30 -14.83 -18.13
C SER A 369 -4.73 -15.23 -16.77
N PRO A 370 -4.52 -16.52 -16.51
CA PRO A 370 -3.69 -16.91 -15.38
C PRO A 370 -2.24 -16.48 -15.57
N ASN A 371 -1.48 -16.56 -14.46
CA ASN A 371 -0.12 -16.06 -14.23
C ASN A 371 -0.10 -14.66 -13.62
N SER A 372 1.11 -14.17 -13.41
CA SER A 372 1.33 -12.84 -12.86
C SER A 372 1.27 -11.80 -13.96
N HIS A 373 0.62 -10.68 -13.65
CA HIS A 373 0.35 -9.60 -14.57
C HIS A 373 0.91 -8.31 -14.01
N TYR A 374 1.68 -7.59 -14.83
CA TYR A 374 2.24 -6.30 -14.50
C TYR A 374 1.42 -5.19 -15.14
N ILE A 375 0.64 -4.47 -14.33
CA ILE A 375 -0.19 -3.35 -14.79
C ILE A 375 0.58 -2.04 -14.58
N GLN A 376 0.59 -1.18 -15.60
CA GLN A 376 1.26 0.12 -15.54
C GLN A 376 0.42 1.22 -16.16
N GLN A 377 0.62 2.43 -15.67
CA GLN A 377 0.13 3.68 -16.23
C GLN A 377 1.32 4.46 -16.77
N LEU A 378 1.56 4.33 -18.08
CA LEU A 378 2.74 4.84 -18.79
C LEU A 378 2.84 6.37 -18.80
N TRP A 379 1.78 7.08 -18.41
CA TRP A 379 1.76 8.55 -18.37
C TRP A 379 2.10 9.13 -17.00
N ASN A 380 2.49 8.27 -16.05
CA ASN A 380 2.78 8.61 -14.65
C ASN A 380 1.55 9.28 -14.00
N LYS A 381 0.46 8.51 -13.97
CA LYS A 381 -0.86 8.93 -13.47
C LYS A 381 -1.43 7.87 -12.55
N ASP A 382 -2.35 8.32 -11.73
CA ASP A 382 -3.04 7.54 -10.72
C ASP A 382 -3.81 6.37 -11.36
N ILE A 383 -3.42 5.13 -11.02
CA ILE A 383 -4.17 3.91 -11.27
C ILE A 383 -4.37 3.16 -9.95
N TRP A 384 -5.62 2.75 -9.71
CA TRP A 384 -5.97 1.80 -8.68
C TRP A 384 -6.31 0.48 -9.34
N VAL A 385 -5.78 -0.62 -8.82
CA VAL A 385 -6.13 -1.96 -9.28
C VAL A 385 -6.54 -2.82 -8.11
N MET A 386 -7.59 -3.59 -8.33
CA MET A 386 -8.06 -4.65 -7.45
C MET A 386 -8.33 -5.89 -8.30
N SER A 387 -8.20 -7.08 -7.74
CA SER A 387 -8.61 -8.29 -8.45
C SER A 387 -9.40 -9.25 -7.58
N TYR A 388 -10.14 -10.12 -8.25
CA TYR A 388 -10.90 -11.19 -7.64
C TYR A 388 -11.00 -12.37 -8.62
N SER A 389 -11.07 -13.62 -8.14
CA SER A 389 -10.87 -14.84 -8.94
C SER A 389 -11.82 -16.02 -8.68
N PHE A 390 -12.65 -16.48 -9.61
CA PHE A 390 -13.68 -17.52 -9.36
C PHE A 390 -13.57 -18.77 -10.25
N PRO A 391 -14.16 -19.95 -9.91
CA PRO A 391 -14.06 -21.13 -10.75
C PRO A 391 -14.89 -20.93 -12.02
N GLY A 392 -14.34 -21.31 -13.17
CA GLY A 392 -14.97 -21.01 -14.47
C GLY A 392 -16.22 -21.81 -14.83
N ASN A 393 -16.53 -22.89 -14.12
CA ASN A 393 -17.71 -23.72 -14.38
C ASN A 393 -18.73 -23.61 -13.24
N VAL A 394 -19.73 -22.75 -13.41
CA VAL A 394 -20.84 -22.61 -12.45
C VAL A 394 -21.82 -23.81 -12.51
N MET A 395 -21.63 -24.81 -13.38
CA MET A 395 -22.57 -25.95 -13.50
C MET A 395 -21.98 -27.35 -13.79
N SER A 396 -20.68 -27.60 -13.73
CA SER A 396 -20.18 -28.98 -13.82
C SER A 396 -18.77 -29.17 -13.26
N LEU A 397 -18.68 -29.68 -12.03
CA LEU A 397 -17.51 -30.41 -11.56
C LEU A 397 -17.98 -31.70 -10.87
N PRO A 398 -17.72 -32.89 -11.47
CA PRO A 398 -17.85 -34.15 -10.78
C PRO A 398 -16.67 -34.33 -9.83
N SER A 399 -16.96 -34.40 -8.53
CA SER A 399 -16.22 -35.15 -7.49
C SER A 399 -14.71 -35.40 -7.68
N VAL A 400 -13.89 -34.34 -7.73
CA VAL A 400 -12.50 -34.36 -7.27
C VAL A 400 -12.14 -32.98 -6.70
N GLY A 401 -11.97 -32.89 -5.38
CA GLY A 401 -11.29 -31.78 -4.69
C GLY A 401 -12.02 -30.43 -4.57
N ASN A 402 -12.47 -30.10 -3.36
CA ASN A 402 -13.13 -28.86 -2.94
C ASN A 402 -12.32 -27.57 -3.23
N SER A 403 -12.41 -27.04 -4.45
CA SER A 403 -11.81 -25.76 -4.86
C SER A 403 -12.85 -24.63 -4.81
N LEU A 404 -12.81 -23.78 -3.77
CA LEU A 404 -13.75 -22.66 -3.52
C LEU A 404 -12.95 -21.43 -2.99
N LEU A 405 -13.48 -20.20 -3.02
CA LEU A 405 -12.73 -18.92 -3.20
C LEU A 405 -12.79 -17.92 -2.03
N SER A 406 -11.82 -17.00 -1.89
CA SER A 406 -11.98 -15.56 -1.48
C SER A 406 -10.67 -14.76 -1.77
N PHE A 407 -10.73 -13.42 -1.84
CA PHE A 407 -9.73 -12.50 -2.46
C PHE A 407 -9.31 -11.33 -1.59
N ASN A 408 -8.07 -10.85 -1.80
CA ASN A 408 -7.70 -9.42 -1.79
C ASN A 408 -6.46 -9.21 -2.65
N PHE A 409 -6.38 -8.08 -3.36
CA PHE A 409 -5.11 -7.51 -3.81
C PHE A 409 -5.19 -5.99 -3.99
N TYR A 410 -4.32 -5.27 -3.29
CA TYR A 410 -3.64 -4.08 -3.81
C TYR A 410 -2.48 -4.58 -4.64
N GLY A 411 -2.28 -4.02 -5.83
CA GLY A 411 -0.91 -3.92 -6.27
C GLY A 411 -0.14 -3.06 -5.28
N GLY A 412 1.06 -3.49 -4.94
CA GLY A 412 2.03 -2.64 -4.29
C GLY A 412 2.67 -1.69 -5.28
N ALA A 413 3.13 -0.56 -4.75
CA ALA A 413 3.78 0.50 -5.48
C ALA A 413 4.85 -0.02 -6.44
N LEU A 414 4.66 0.38 -7.67
CA LEU A 414 5.67 0.42 -8.70
C LEU A 414 5.72 1.86 -9.18
N ASP A 415 6.88 2.50 -9.09
CA ASP A 415 7.28 3.47 -10.10
C ASP A 415 8.72 3.14 -10.49
N CYS A 416 8.84 2.22 -11.45
CA CYS A 416 10.04 1.98 -12.23
C CYS A 416 9.64 2.01 -13.71
N ASP A 417 9.40 3.21 -14.23
CA ASP A 417 9.57 3.44 -15.66
C ASP A 417 11.04 3.81 -15.92
N CYS A 418 11.86 2.78 -16.16
CA CYS A 418 13.16 2.90 -16.79
C CYS A 418 12.99 2.51 -18.26
N GLN A 419 12.57 3.47 -19.08
CA GLN A 419 12.93 3.49 -20.50
C GLN A 419 14.06 4.52 -20.66
N ASN A 420 15.29 3.98 -20.69
CA ASN A 420 16.57 4.59 -21.11
C ASN A 420 17.23 5.59 -20.14
N GLN A 421 18.41 5.28 -19.59
CA GLN A 421 19.72 5.57 -20.21
C GLN A 421 20.86 4.75 -19.57
N GLN A 422 21.92 4.56 -20.36
CA GLN A 422 23.05 3.66 -20.12
C GLN A 422 24.23 4.34 -19.41
N ASN A 423 25.02 3.50 -18.72
CA ASN A 423 26.49 3.53 -18.56
C ASN A 423 27.16 4.28 -17.37
N SER A 424 27.62 3.45 -16.41
CA SER A 424 29.04 3.22 -15.99
C SER A 424 29.86 4.34 -15.31
N ASN A 425 30.27 4.15 -14.03
CA ASN A 425 31.61 3.70 -13.53
C ASN A 425 32.67 4.82 -13.53
N GLN A 426 33.55 5.08 -12.53
CA GLN A 426 34.07 4.40 -11.33
C GLN A 426 35.40 5.10 -10.89
N TYR A 427 35.60 5.65 -9.67
CA TYR A 427 36.92 5.79 -8.96
C TYR A 427 36.72 5.99 -7.43
N LYS A 428 37.17 5.15 -6.48
CA LYS A 428 38.50 4.75 -5.92
C LYS A 428 38.85 5.42 -4.56
N THR A 429 39.34 4.57 -3.65
CA THR A 429 39.40 4.60 -2.18
C THR A 429 40.63 5.26 -1.51
N SER A 430 40.48 5.82 -0.30
CA SER A 430 41.42 5.63 0.83
C SER A 430 40.80 5.95 2.21
N VAL A 431 41.22 5.19 3.23
CA VAL A 431 40.65 5.04 4.58
C VAL A 431 41.34 5.99 5.58
N PHE A 432 40.57 6.78 6.33
CA PHE A 432 40.97 7.41 7.60
C PHE A 432 39.98 7.03 8.71
N THR A 433 40.48 6.33 9.73
CA THR A 433 39.79 6.00 10.98
C THR A 433 39.62 7.24 11.86
N ARG A 434 38.38 7.66 12.11
CA ARG A 434 38.00 8.58 13.20
C ARG A 434 36.65 8.14 13.75
N SER A 435 36.53 8.00 15.08
CA SER A 435 35.30 7.55 15.74
C SER A 435 34.13 8.48 15.43
N LEU A 436 33.10 8.00 14.73
CA LEU A 436 31.86 8.75 14.47
C LEU A 436 30.67 7.77 14.42
N SER A 437 29.57 8.23 15.00
CA SER A 437 28.26 7.60 15.14
C SER A 437 27.64 7.16 13.79
N THR A 438 27.35 5.86 13.71
CA THR A 438 26.44 5.08 12.82
C THR A 438 26.03 5.63 11.43
N PRO A 439 26.15 4.83 10.35
CA PRO A 439 26.67 5.30 9.07
C PRO A 439 25.70 5.20 7.86
N THR A 440 25.94 6.05 6.86
CA THR A 440 25.38 6.11 5.50
C THR A 440 26.36 5.52 4.45
N CYS A 441 25.89 5.14 3.25
CA CYS A 441 26.74 4.82 2.09
C CYS A 441 26.35 5.72 0.89
N ARG A 442 27.32 6.46 0.36
CA ARG A 442 27.32 7.18 -0.94
C ARG A 442 28.72 6.94 -1.56
N ASN A 443 28.83 6.72 -2.87
CA ASN A 443 30.13 6.61 -3.57
C ASN A 443 30.38 7.87 -4.43
N ASP A 444 31.63 8.36 -4.38
CA ASP A 444 32.14 9.67 -4.83
C ASP A 444 32.42 9.80 -6.35
N GLU A 445 31.45 9.64 -7.26
CA GLU A 445 31.55 10.32 -8.56
C GLU A 445 30.80 11.63 -8.51
N VAL A 446 31.54 12.70 -8.75
CA VAL A 446 31.00 14.03 -8.93
C VAL A 446 30.01 13.96 -10.10
N PRO A 447 28.70 14.18 -9.89
CA PRO A 447 27.72 14.04 -10.95
C PRO A 447 27.97 15.12 -12.02
N ASP A 448 27.96 14.72 -13.28
CA ASP A 448 28.01 15.67 -14.40
C ASP A 448 26.70 16.46 -14.38
N ILE A 449 26.80 17.78 -14.23
CA ILE A 449 25.63 18.64 -14.05
C ILE A 449 25.21 19.21 -15.40
N PHE A 450 24.02 18.83 -15.86
CA PHE A 450 23.49 19.26 -17.15
C PHE A 450 22.34 20.24 -16.97
N MET A 451 22.58 21.48 -17.38
CA MET A 451 21.56 22.52 -17.40
C MET A 451 20.79 22.48 -18.71
N VAL A 452 19.52 22.12 -18.61
CA VAL A 452 18.67 22.00 -19.78
C VAL A 452 18.01 23.35 -20.08
N PRO A 453 18.24 23.94 -21.28
CA PRO A 453 17.84 25.32 -21.56
C PRO A 453 16.35 25.48 -21.93
N ILE A 454 15.59 24.39 -22.06
CA ILE A 454 14.14 24.45 -22.31
C ILE A 454 13.35 24.57 -21.00
N ALA A 455 12.27 25.34 -21.02
CA ALA A 455 11.43 25.57 -19.85
C ALA A 455 10.22 24.63 -19.81
N LEU A 456 10.19 23.72 -18.84
CA LEU A 456 9.13 22.70 -18.67
C LEU A 456 8.56 22.71 -17.26
N SER A 457 7.33 22.20 -17.11
CA SER A 457 6.76 21.97 -15.78
C SER A 457 7.66 20.99 -15.02
N TRP A 458 7.67 20.99 -13.69
CA TRP A 458 8.54 20.08 -12.93
C TRP A 458 8.26 18.61 -13.23
N TRP A 459 7.01 18.21 -13.47
CA TRP A 459 6.70 16.83 -13.86
C TRP A 459 7.12 16.51 -15.28
N ASP A 460 6.97 17.46 -16.20
CA ASP A 460 7.47 17.29 -17.56
C ASP A 460 8.99 17.39 -17.62
N ALA A 461 9.62 18.12 -16.70
CA ALA A 461 11.06 18.24 -16.51
C ALA A 461 11.64 17.00 -15.84
N LEU A 462 10.96 16.44 -14.83
CA LEU A 462 11.25 15.13 -14.24
C LEU A 462 11.15 14.06 -15.32
N ARG A 463 10.05 14.07 -16.08
CA ARG A 463 9.86 13.16 -17.20
C ARG A 463 10.93 13.39 -18.28
N TYR A 464 11.30 14.64 -18.57
CA TYR A 464 12.35 14.96 -19.55
C TYR A 464 13.73 14.53 -19.06
N CYS A 465 14.10 14.81 -17.81
CA CYS A 465 15.36 14.34 -17.21
C CYS A 465 15.40 12.83 -17.21
N ARG A 466 14.36 12.15 -16.76
CA ARG A 466 14.28 10.67 -16.82
C ARG A 466 14.23 10.12 -18.25
N GLN A 467 13.85 10.93 -19.25
CA GLN A 467 13.87 10.57 -20.68
C GLN A 467 15.21 10.85 -21.37
N HIS A 468 16.02 11.80 -20.88
CA HIS A 468 17.22 12.31 -21.56
C HIS A 468 18.52 12.29 -20.72
N PHE A 469 18.44 12.05 -19.41
CA PHE A 469 19.47 12.08 -18.36
C PHE A 469 19.11 11.06 -17.23
N THR A 470 19.69 11.16 -16.01
CA THR A 470 19.41 10.23 -14.89
C THR A 470 18.10 10.55 -14.18
N ASP A 471 18.03 11.70 -13.54
CA ASP A 471 16.80 12.22 -12.93
C ASP A 471 16.95 13.74 -12.80
N LEU A 472 15.93 14.41 -12.26
CA LEU A 472 16.14 15.76 -11.73
C LEU A 472 17.18 15.74 -10.62
N PHE A 473 18.07 16.74 -10.63
CA PHE A 473 19.27 16.76 -9.81
C PHE A 473 19.03 16.60 -8.30
N SER A 474 19.74 15.69 -7.65
CA SER A 474 19.75 15.58 -6.20
C SER A 474 21.01 16.14 -5.55
N VAL A 475 20.85 16.60 -4.32
CA VAL A 475 21.92 17.27 -3.58
C VAL A 475 21.98 16.71 -2.17
N PRO A 476 22.63 15.56 -1.97
CA PRO A 476 22.60 14.87 -0.68
C PRO A 476 23.81 15.22 0.21
N ASP A 477 24.71 16.11 -0.22
CA ASP A 477 25.70 16.76 0.64
C ASP A 477 26.17 18.14 0.12
N GLY A 478 26.92 18.86 0.99
CA GLY A 478 27.40 20.21 0.73
C GLY A 478 28.50 20.31 -0.33
N THR A 479 29.19 19.23 -0.66
CA THR A 479 30.19 19.24 -1.74
C THR A 479 29.48 19.33 -3.09
N ILE A 480 28.42 18.54 -3.27
CA ILE A 480 27.60 18.55 -4.49
C ILE A 480 26.83 19.85 -4.64
N GLN A 481 26.38 20.43 -3.53
CA GLN A 481 25.78 21.76 -3.52
C GLN A 481 26.73 22.84 -4.07
N ASN A 482 27.98 22.87 -3.60
CA ASN A 482 28.96 23.88 -4.01
C ASN A 482 29.42 23.70 -5.46
N LEU A 483 29.48 22.45 -5.92
CA LEU A 483 29.79 22.18 -7.32
C LEU A 483 28.66 22.60 -8.24
N MET A 484 27.41 22.24 -7.91
CA MET A 484 26.23 22.68 -8.66
C MET A 484 26.21 24.20 -8.77
N ALA A 485 26.47 24.91 -7.67
CA ALA A 485 26.58 26.37 -7.66
C ALA A 485 27.65 26.90 -8.62
N THR A 486 28.88 26.37 -8.53
CA THR A 486 30.01 26.81 -9.38
C THR A 486 29.74 26.54 -10.87
N THR A 487 29.10 25.41 -11.17
CA THR A 487 28.74 25.04 -12.55
C THR A 487 27.68 25.97 -13.11
N MET A 488 26.65 26.29 -12.31
CA MET A 488 25.58 27.22 -12.69
C MET A 488 26.11 28.62 -12.99
N GLU A 489 27.14 29.06 -12.25
CA GLU A 489 27.81 30.33 -12.46
C GLU A 489 28.65 30.35 -13.75
N GLN A 490 29.37 29.27 -14.05
CA GLN A 490 30.22 29.17 -15.25
C GLN A 490 29.43 28.99 -16.55
N ALA A 491 28.22 28.42 -16.48
CA ALA A 491 27.37 28.19 -17.65
C ALA A 491 26.76 29.47 -18.26
N GLY A 492 26.87 30.62 -17.57
CA GLY A 492 26.57 31.93 -18.13
C GLY A 492 25.09 32.20 -18.45
N PHE A 493 24.16 31.44 -17.86
CA PHE A 493 22.73 31.64 -18.05
C PHE A 493 22.23 32.91 -17.33
N THR A 494 21.30 33.64 -17.96
CA THR A 494 20.68 34.84 -17.38
C THR A 494 19.53 34.55 -16.41
N ASP A 495 19.07 33.30 -16.38
CA ASP A 495 17.92 32.88 -15.57
C ASP A 495 18.37 32.41 -14.18
N THR A 496 17.62 32.79 -13.17
CA THR A 496 18.11 32.82 -11.79
C THR A 496 17.58 31.68 -10.92
N GLU A 497 16.81 30.74 -11.51
CA GLU A 497 16.10 29.65 -10.83
C GLU A 497 15.96 28.41 -11.74
N MET A 498 16.27 27.21 -11.24
CA MET A 498 16.13 25.94 -12.00
C MET A 498 15.63 24.79 -11.14
N TRP A 499 14.80 23.91 -11.72
CA TRP A 499 14.26 22.74 -11.01
C TRP A 499 15.33 21.71 -10.62
N ILE A 500 15.14 21.11 -9.44
CA ILE A 500 15.92 19.99 -8.89
C ILE A 500 14.96 18.91 -8.33
N GLY A 501 15.48 17.72 -8.04
CA GLY A 501 14.71 16.51 -7.77
C GLY A 501 14.13 16.38 -6.37
N LEU A 502 14.37 17.33 -5.46
CA LEU A 502 13.84 17.22 -4.10
C LEU A 502 12.35 17.46 -4.15
N ARG A 503 11.60 16.57 -3.51
CA ARG A 503 10.16 16.72 -3.36
C ARG A 503 9.73 16.38 -1.96
N ARG A 504 8.64 17.01 -1.56
CA ARG A 504 7.94 16.63 -0.34
C ARG A 504 6.86 15.62 -0.68
N HIS A 505 6.85 14.50 0.03
CA HIS A 505 5.81 13.49 -0.11
C HIS A 505 4.48 14.12 0.25
N LYS A 506 3.56 14.16 -0.73
CA LYS A 506 2.27 14.87 -0.60
C LYS A 506 1.43 14.37 0.57
N VAL A 507 1.56 13.08 0.85
CA VAL A 507 0.74 12.35 1.83
C VAL A 507 1.49 12.17 3.15
N TRP A 508 2.80 11.91 3.08
CA TRP A 508 3.61 11.47 4.22
C TRP A 508 4.57 12.55 4.74
N GLY A 509 4.59 13.73 4.10
CA GLY A 509 5.27 14.94 4.57
C GLY A 509 6.80 14.90 4.63
N TYR A 510 7.41 13.72 4.49
CA TYR A 510 8.86 13.56 4.42
C TYR A 510 9.38 14.10 3.09
N LEU A 511 10.56 14.70 3.16
CA LEU A 511 11.30 15.04 1.97
C LEU A 511 11.87 13.75 1.38
N TYR A 512 11.86 13.65 0.07
CA TYR A 512 12.56 12.59 -0.63
C TYR A 512 13.06 13.20 -1.93
N TRP A 513 14.28 12.86 -2.27
CA TRP A 513 14.73 13.08 -3.62
C TRP A 513 14.00 12.09 -4.52
N THR A 514 13.55 12.52 -5.69
CA THR A 514 12.83 11.64 -6.62
C THR A 514 13.65 10.45 -7.09
N ASP A 515 14.97 10.54 -6.96
CA ASP A 515 15.94 9.47 -7.22
C ASP A 515 16.16 8.54 -6.00
N GLY A 516 15.46 8.78 -4.90
CA GLY A 516 15.53 7.96 -3.68
C GLY A 516 16.73 8.24 -2.79
N GLU A 517 17.59 9.21 -3.11
CA GLU A 517 18.65 9.64 -2.21
C GLU A 517 18.03 10.07 -0.87
N PRO A 518 18.60 9.64 0.27
CA PRO A 518 18.08 10.05 1.55
C PRO A 518 18.31 11.57 1.71
N PRO A 519 17.29 12.34 2.15
CA PRO A 519 17.36 13.80 2.27
C PRO A 519 18.16 14.25 3.51
N ASN A 520 19.36 13.70 3.70
CA ASN A 520 20.17 13.89 4.91
C ASN A 520 20.86 15.25 4.94
N TYR A 521 21.02 15.89 3.79
CA TYR A 521 21.54 17.25 3.64
C TYR A 521 20.44 18.15 3.09
N LEU A 522 20.29 19.34 3.68
CA LEU A 522 19.31 20.33 3.30
C LEU A 522 20.00 21.70 3.18
N ASN A 523 19.85 22.37 2.04
CA ASN A 523 20.40 23.71 1.81
C ASN A 523 19.29 24.72 1.45
N TRP A 524 18.22 24.70 2.23
CA TRP A 524 17.13 25.66 2.08
C TRP A 524 17.60 27.08 2.35
N GLY A 525 17.08 28.06 1.59
CA GLY A 525 17.37 29.48 1.82
C GLY A 525 16.79 30.01 3.12
N ASP A 526 17.16 31.23 3.52
CA ASP A 526 16.61 31.86 4.72
C ASP A 526 15.08 31.95 4.65
N GLY A 527 14.43 31.29 5.62
CA GLY A 527 12.98 31.15 5.67
C GLY A 527 12.41 30.00 4.84
N GLU A 528 13.21 29.21 4.13
CA GLU A 528 12.73 28.06 3.37
C GLU A 528 12.93 26.73 4.12
N PRO A 529 12.09 25.70 3.86
CA PRO A 529 10.89 25.78 3.03
C PRO A 529 9.78 26.59 3.75
N ASN A 530 9.34 27.72 3.17
CA ASN A 530 8.32 28.59 3.75
C ASN A 530 6.95 28.11 3.24
N ASP A 531 6.37 27.11 3.92
CA ASP A 531 5.27 26.31 3.38
C ASP A 531 3.87 26.86 3.71
N PRO A 532 2.94 26.88 2.72
CA PRO A 532 1.57 26.52 3.03
C PRO A 532 0.85 25.53 2.06
N GLN A 533 1.47 24.92 1.04
CA GLN A 533 0.75 24.03 0.08
C GLN A 533 1.55 22.82 -0.49
N ASN A 534 0.92 21.63 -0.42
CA ASN A 534 1.35 20.27 -0.82
C ASN A 534 1.66 20.02 -2.32
N ASN A 535 1.93 21.05 -3.12
CA ASN A 535 2.15 20.95 -4.57
C ASN A 535 3.37 21.77 -5.06
N MET A 536 4.37 21.96 -4.19
CA MET A 536 5.61 22.62 -4.58
C MET A 536 6.73 21.61 -4.80
N CYS A 537 7.46 21.83 -5.89
CA CYS A 537 8.63 21.08 -6.28
C CYS A 537 9.85 21.96 -6.07
N THR A 538 11.00 21.35 -5.82
CA THR A 538 12.15 22.12 -5.34
C THR A 538 12.95 22.66 -6.50
N LEU A 539 13.41 23.90 -6.36
CA LEU A 539 14.35 24.54 -7.26
C LEU A 539 15.55 25.07 -6.49
N ILE A 540 16.63 25.35 -7.22
CA ILE A 540 17.78 26.10 -6.75
C ILE A 540 17.79 27.51 -7.34
N SER A 541 18.18 28.53 -6.56
CA SER A 541 18.24 29.92 -7.03
C SER A 541 19.64 30.51 -6.98
N LEU A 542 20.17 30.95 -8.12
CA LEU A 542 21.47 31.63 -8.21
C LEU A 542 21.47 32.95 -7.42
N ASN A 543 20.37 33.71 -7.47
CA ASN A 543 20.24 35.03 -6.81
C ASN A 543 20.15 34.96 -5.28
N LYS A 544 19.95 33.77 -4.72
CA LYS A 544 19.89 33.53 -3.27
C LYS A 544 21.06 32.66 -2.82
N ASN A 545 22.27 32.97 -3.29
CA ASN A 545 23.50 32.22 -2.95
C ASN A 545 23.35 30.70 -3.13
N PHE A 546 22.67 30.29 -4.21
CA PHE A 546 22.48 28.88 -4.59
C PHE A 546 21.67 28.05 -3.57
N THR A 547 20.89 28.68 -2.70
CA THR A 547 20.02 27.95 -1.77
C THR A 547 18.76 27.44 -2.47
N TRP A 548 18.14 26.42 -1.87
CA TRP A 548 16.92 25.81 -2.39
C TRP A 548 15.69 26.61 -1.97
N ASN A 549 14.70 26.64 -2.86
CA ASN A 549 13.38 27.21 -2.60
C ASN A 549 12.32 26.25 -3.16
N ALA A 550 11.11 26.32 -2.63
CA ALA A 550 9.98 25.56 -3.17
C ALA A 550 9.18 26.43 -4.16
N LYS A 551 8.71 25.86 -5.27
CA LYS A 551 7.86 26.56 -6.24
C LYS A 551 6.85 25.63 -6.90
N CYS A 552 5.77 26.18 -7.46
CA CYS A 552 4.69 25.37 -8.03
C CYS A 552 5.18 24.45 -9.17
N CYS A 553 4.92 23.14 -9.07
CA CYS A 553 5.39 22.10 -10.00
C CYS A 553 4.90 22.29 -11.45
N SER A 554 3.89 23.12 -11.71
CA SER A 554 3.43 23.43 -13.07
C SER A 554 4.20 24.58 -13.73
N THR A 555 5.00 25.33 -12.95
CA THR A 555 5.80 26.44 -13.47
C THR A 555 6.81 25.91 -14.48
N LYS A 556 6.84 26.52 -15.66
CA LYS A 556 7.80 26.17 -16.69
C LYS A 556 9.12 26.84 -16.38
N LEU A 557 10.05 26.08 -15.80
CA LEU A 557 11.41 26.51 -15.55
C LEU A 557 12.37 25.62 -16.33
N ARG A 558 13.56 26.15 -16.56
CA ARG A 558 14.71 25.31 -16.88
C ARG A 558 15.03 24.44 -15.69
N PHE A 559 15.78 23.38 -15.94
CA PHE A 559 15.95 22.35 -14.95
C PHE A 559 17.32 21.71 -15.07
N ILE A 560 17.78 21.20 -13.94
CA ILE A 560 19.08 20.58 -13.82
C ILE A 560 18.83 19.09 -13.77
N CYS A 561 19.40 18.39 -14.73
CA CYS A 561 19.53 16.95 -14.67
C CYS A 561 21.00 16.62 -14.35
N TYR A 562 21.24 15.37 -14.03
CA TYR A 562 22.60 14.81 -14.01
C TYR A 562 22.65 13.48 -14.73
#